data_AF-F2X027-F1
#
_entry.id   AF-F2X027-F1
#
_cell.length_a   1.000
_cell.length_b   1.000
_cell.length_c   1.000
_cell.angle_alpha   90.00
_cell.angle_beta   90.00
_cell.angle_gamma   90.00
#
_symmetry.space_group_name_H-M   'P 1'
#
loop_
_entity.id
_entity.type
_entity.pdbx_description
1 polymer ?
#
loop_
_entity_poly.entity_id
_entity_poly.type
_entity_poly.pdbx_seq_one_letter_code
_entity_poly.pdbx_strand_id
1 'polypeptide(L)'
;QMSNGGGTTKRGDQLTEDKLSQLEMVDLLEIQPSDEGIAERLTQIQTYLKEKSAEIDEKFAEKKRKLSTGDELTTGVLKVVKVYLAEKRHIQPGDKMAGRHGNKGVVSNILPVEHMPHDANGVPVDVVLNPLGVSSRMNVGQILETHLGLAAKGLGEQIDKM
;
A
#
# COMPACT_ATOMS: atom_id res chain seq x y z
N GLN A 1 -37.19 -20.61 -1.56
CA GLN A 1 -37.76 -20.16 -0.27
C GLN A 1 -39.07 -19.41 -0.55
N MET A 2 -40.07 -19.45 0.34
CA MET A 2 -41.30 -18.65 0.15
C MET A 2 -41.17 -17.32 0.92
N SER A 3 -41.68 -16.24 0.35
CA SER A 3 -41.79 -14.94 1.03
C SER A 3 -43.15 -14.84 1.74
N ASN A 4 -43.17 -14.35 2.98
CA ASN A 4 -44.40 -13.97 3.67
C ASN A 4 -44.90 -12.56 3.30
N GLY A 5 -44.18 -11.89 2.38
CA GLY A 5 -44.41 -10.51 1.93
C GLY A 5 -43.32 -9.55 2.44
N GLY A 6 -43.02 -8.50 1.68
CA GLY A 6 -41.99 -7.49 2.01
C GLY A 6 -41.26 -6.98 0.76
N GLY A 7 -41.00 -5.67 0.71
CA GLY A 7 -40.51 -4.98 -0.49
C GLY A 7 -41.45 -5.16 -1.69
N THR A 8 -40.91 -5.52 -2.85
CA THR A 8 -41.67 -5.80 -4.09
C THR A 8 -42.27 -7.21 -4.17
N THR A 9 -42.09 -8.06 -3.14
CA THR A 9 -42.56 -9.47 -3.14
C THR A 9 -43.92 -9.66 -2.47
N LYS A 10 -44.78 -10.49 -3.07
CA LYS A 10 -46.10 -10.85 -2.52
C LYS A 10 -46.03 -12.10 -1.63
N ARG A 11 -46.98 -12.23 -0.70
CA ARG A 11 -47.12 -13.41 0.16
C ARG A 11 -47.29 -14.69 -0.68
N GLY A 12 -46.35 -15.61 -0.51
CA GLY A 12 -46.27 -16.89 -1.22
C GLY A 12 -45.37 -16.90 -2.46
N ASP A 13 -44.68 -15.80 -2.81
CA ASP A 13 -43.80 -15.78 -3.98
C ASP A 13 -42.52 -16.62 -3.76
N GLN A 14 -42.07 -17.32 -4.81
CA GLN A 14 -40.86 -18.13 -4.78
C GLN A 14 -39.64 -17.24 -5.00
N LEU A 15 -38.82 -17.10 -3.95
CA LEU A 15 -37.53 -16.42 -3.97
C LEU A 15 -36.55 -17.28 -4.79
N THR A 16 -36.36 -16.89 -6.05
CA THR A 16 -35.41 -17.46 -7.02
C THR A 16 -34.19 -16.56 -7.15
N GLU A 17 -33.02 -17.14 -7.43
CA GLU A 17 -31.74 -16.43 -7.49
C GLU A 17 -31.75 -15.25 -8.49
N ASP A 18 -32.38 -15.47 -9.65
CA ASP A 18 -32.58 -14.44 -10.67
C ASP A 18 -33.42 -13.26 -10.17
N LYS A 19 -34.48 -13.52 -9.39
CA LYS A 19 -35.35 -12.46 -8.83
C LYS A 19 -34.66 -11.65 -7.74
N LEU A 20 -33.83 -12.30 -6.92
CA LEU A 20 -33.07 -11.64 -5.85
C LEU A 20 -31.95 -10.75 -6.41
N SER A 21 -31.34 -11.15 -7.52
CA SER A 21 -30.25 -10.37 -8.16
C SER A 21 -30.70 -9.05 -8.78
N GLN A 22 -32.01 -8.90 -9.05
CA GLN A 22 -32.58 -7.71 -9.70
C GLN A 22 -33.12 -6.68 -8.71
N LEU A 23 -33.15 -7.00 -7.41
CA LEU A 23 -33.71 -6.13 -6.38
C LEU A 23 -32.63 -5.22 -5.79
N GLU A 24 -33.01 -4.00 -5.45
CA GLU A 24 -32.12 -3.11 -4.73
C GLU A 24 -31.93 -3.58 -3.28
N MET A 25 -30.81 -3.20 -2.68
CA MET A 25 -30.42 -3.62 -1.34
C MET A 25 -31.46 -3.23 -0.28
N VAL A 26 -32.20 -2.14 -0.51
CA VAL A 26 -33.33 -1.70 0.34
C VAL A 26 -34.49 -2.69 0.24
N ASP A 27 -34.88 -3.06 -0.99
CA ASP A 27 -35.98 -3.99 -1.23
C ASP A 27 -35.65 -5.41 -0.74
N LEU A 28 -34.39 -5.82 -0.84
CA LEU A 28 -33.87 -7.11 -0.34
C LEU A 28 -33.92 -7.21 1.18
N LEU A 29 -33.62 -6.12 1.87
CA LEU A 29 -33.67 -6.08 3.34
C LEU A 29 -35.11 -6.15 3.85
N GLU A 30 -36.10 -5.65 3.10
CA GLU A 30 -37.51 -5.67 3.52
C GLU A 30 -38.22 -7.02 3.32
N ILE A 31 -37.61 -7.98 2.62
CA ILE A 31 -38.19 -9.31 2.40
C ILE A 31 -38.33 -10.04 3.74
N GLN A 32 -39.54 -10.56 4.02
CA GLN A 32 -39.76 -11.48 5.14
C GLN A 32 -39.79 -12.93 4.64
N PRO A 33 -38.75 -13.74 4.87
CA PRO A 33 -38.75 -15.14 4.49
C PRO A 33 -39.66 -15.97 5.40
N SER A 34 -40.21 -17.05 4.88
CA SER A 34 -41.02 -18.00 5.67
C SER A 34 -40.21 -18.86 6.65
N ASP A 35 -38.87 -18.88 6.54
CA ASP A 35 -37.97 -19.61 7.45
C ASP A 35 -37.55 -18.72 8.63
N GLU A 36 -37.88 -19.17 9.84
CA GLU A 36 -37.67 -18.45 11.10
C GLU A 36 -36.18 -18.15 11.36
N GLY A 37 -35.28 -19.06 10.99
CA GLY A 37 -33.82 -18.86 11.17
C GLY A 37 -33.22 -17.84 10.20
N ILE A 38 -33.82 -17.65 9.02
CA ILE A 38 -33.39 -16.66 8.03
C ILE A 38 -34.01 -15.30 8.35
N ALA A 39 -35.25 -15.28 8.85
CA ALA A 39 -35.91 -14.06 9.33
C ALA A 39 -35.16 -13.42 10.52
N GLU A 40 -34.68 -14.24 11.47
CA GLU A 40 -33.87 -13.75 12.59
C GLU A 40 -32.55 -13.12 12.12
N ARG A 41 -31.83 -13.78 11.19
CA ARG A 41 -30.59 -13.26 10.60
C ARG A 41 -30.81 -11.97 9.83
N LEU A 42 -31.88 -11.86 9.04
CA LEU A 42 -32.22 -10.62 8.33
C LEU A 42 -32.49 -9.48 9.31
N THR A 43 -33.18 -9.75 10.41
CA THR A 43 -33.45 -8.75 11.46
C THR A 43 -32.16 -8.29 12.15
N GLN A 44 -31.24 -9.22 12.44
CA GLN A 44 -29.91 -8.88 12.96
C GLN A 44 -29.10 -8.03 11.98
N ILE A 45 -29.13 -8.37 10.69
CA ILE A 45 -28.45 -7.61 9.61
C ILE A 45 -29.06 -6.21 9.48
N GLN A 46 -30.38 -6.09 9.47
CA GLN A 46 -31.07 -4.79 9.44
C GLN A 46 -30.67 -3.91 10.64
N THR A 47 -30.63 -4.49 11.84
CA THR A 47 -30.24 -3.77 13.06
C THR A 47 -28.80 -3.30 12.98
N TYR A 48 -27.87 -4.20 12.59
CA TYR A 48 -26.46 -3.87 12.39
C TYR A 48 -26.26 -2.77 11.33
N LEU A 49 -26.95 -2.84 10.19
CA LEU A 49 -26.87 -1.84 9.14
C LEU A 49 -27.39 -0.48 9.61
N LYS A 50 -28.48 -0.47 10.38
CA LYS A 50 -29.04 0.76 10.96
C LYS A 50 -28.08 1.42 11.95
N GLU A 51 -27.47 0.62 12.82
CA GLU A 51 -26.43 1.09 13.76
C GLU A 51 -25.21 1.63 13.02
N LYS A 52 -24.72 0.90 12.00
CA LYS A 52 -23.58 1.33 11.19
C LYS A 52 -23.85 2.58 10.38
N SER A 53 -25.06 2.72 9.82
CA SER A 53 -25.48 3.94 9.13
C SER A 53 -25.43 5.13 10.06
N ALA A 54 -25.99 5.00 11.27
CA ALA A 54 -25.97 6.07 12.27
C ALA A 54 -24.54 6.46 12.68
N GLU A 55 -23.64 5.48 12.86
CA GLU A 55 -22.23 5.73 13.17
C GLU A 55 -21.51 6.47 12.03
N ILE A 56 -21.80 6.12 10.77
CA ILE A 56 -21.24 6.79 9.59
C ILE A 56 -21.75 8.23 9.50
N ASP A 57 -23.05 8.46 9.73
CA ASP A 57 -23.68 9.77 9.70
C ASP A 57 -23.11 10.70 10.78
N GLU A 58 -22.87 10.16 11.98
CA GLU A 58 -22.23 10.89 13.08
C GLU A 58 -20.79 11.30 12.71
N LYS A 59 -19.98 10.35 12.22
CA LYS A 59 -18.60 10.63 11.78
C LYS A 59 -18.57 11.63 10.62
N PHE A 60 -19.52 11.56 9.71
CA PHE A 60 -19.65 12.49 8.61
C PHE A 60 -20.01 13.89 9.10
N ALA A 61 -20.98 14.00 10.00
CA ALA A 61 -21.37 15.27 10.63
C ALA A 61 -20.20 15.91 11.39
N GLU A 62 -19.42 15.10 12.11
CA GLU A 62 -18.23 15.58 12.82
C GLU A 62 -17.16 16.12 11.87
N LYS A 63 -16.83 15.39 10.80
CA LYS A 63 -15.88 15.85 9.77
C LYS A 63 -16.35 17.11 9.06
N LYS A 64 -17.65 17.19 8.74
CA LYS A 64 -18.25 18.37 8.11
C LYS A 64 -18.17 19.58 9.02
N ARG A 65 -18.42 19.41 10.33
CA ARG A 65 -18.25 20.47 11.33
C ARG A 65 -16.81 20.96 11.37
N LYS A 66 -15.83 20.03 11.47
CA LYS A 66 -14.39 20.38 11.49
C LYS A 66 -13.94 21.13 10.23
N LEU A 67 -14.46 20.77 9.06
CA LEU A 67 -14.13 21.46 7.80
C LEU A 67 -14.79 22.83 7.66
N SER A 68 -15.98 23.02 8.26
CA SER A 68 -16.73 24.29 8.18
C SER A 68 -16.26 25.30 9.20
N THR A 69 -15.77 24.84 10.35
CA THR A 69 -15.08 25.68 11.33
C THR A 69 -13.75 26.14 10.71
N GLY A 70 -13.47 27.45 10.75
CA GLY A 70 -12.19 27.98 10.29
C GLY A 70 -11.04 27.46 11.14
N ASP A 71 -9.89 27.23 10.52
CA ASP A 71 -8.66 26.86 11.23
C ASP A 71 -8.19 28.01 12.13
N GLU A 72 -7.66 27.66 13.31
CA GLU A 72 -7.00 28.66 14.17
C GLU A 72 -5.70 29.13 13.50
N LEU A 73 -5.65 30.44 13.19
CA LEU A 73 -4.47 31.10 12.64
C LEU A 73 -3.74 31.87 13.74
N THR A 74 -2.44 32.07 13.54
CA THR A 74 -1.64 32.93 14.42
C THR A 74 -2.10 34.38 14.35
N THR A 75 -1.99 35.12 15.45
CA THR A 75 -2.41 36.52 15.54
C THR A 75 -1.78 37.37 14.43
N GLY A 76 -2.61 38.07 13.66
CA GLY A 76 -2.19 38.90 12.52
C GLY A 76 -2.15 38.19 11.17
N VAL A 77 -2.41 36.88 11.09
CA VAL A 77 -2.48 36.14 9.83
C VAL A 77 -3.93 35.98 9.37
N LEU A 78 -4.24 36.46 8.16
CA LEU A 78 -5.59 36.38 7.58
C LEU A 78 -5.83 35.07 6.82
N LYS A 79 -4.82 34.53 6.14
CA LYS A 79 -4.93 33.29 5.34
C LYS A 79 -3.57 32.62 5.21
N VAL A 80 -3.55 31.30 5.21
CA VAL A 80 -2.35 30.47 4.96
C VAL A 80 -2.59 29.61 3.73
N VAL A 81 -1.61 29.53 2.84
CA VAL A 81 -1.62 28.64 1.66
C VAL A 81 -0.41 27.71 1.77
N LYS A 82 -0.65 26.40 1.82
CA LYS A 82 0.40 25.38 1.83
C LYS A 82 0.51 24.77 0.43
N VAL A 83 1.67 24.87 -0.20
CA VAL A 83 1.96 24.26 -1.50
C VAL A 83 2.93 23.10 -1.28
N TYR A 84 2.51 21.89 -1.65
CA TYR A 84 3.35 20.70 -1.59
C TYR A 84 3.95 20.45 -2.97
N LEU A 85 5.28 20.49 -3.06
CA LEU A 85 6.03 20.16 -4.28
C LEU A 85 6.74 18.83 -4.08
N ALA A 86 6.51 17.89 -4.99
CA ALA A 86 7.25 16.64 -5.06
C ALA A 86 8.28 16.72 -6.19
N GLU A 87 9.53 16.43 -5.89
CA GLU A 87 10.64 16.41 -6.83
C GLU A 87 11.34 15.06 -6.76
N LYS A 88 11.62 14.44 -7.91
CA LYS A 88 12.49 13.26 -8.00
C LYS A 88 13.94 13.73 -8.11
N ARG A 89 14.74 13.46 -7.08
CA ARG A 89 16.17 13.76 -7.08
C ARG A 89 16.97 12.57 -7.59
N HIS A 90 17.91 12.85 -8.49
CA HIS A 90 18.84 11.87 -9.04
C HIS A 90 20.13 11.86 -8.23
N ILE A 91 20.87 10.74 -8.28
CA ILE A 91 22.19 10.63 -7.65
C ILE A 91 23.20 11.56 -8.34
N GLN A 92 24.00 12.26 -7.55
CA GLN A 92 24.98 13.23 -8.02
C GLN A 92 26.34 13.06 -7.31
N PRO A 93 27.45 13.45 -7.96
CA PRO A 93 28.74 13.61 -7.28
C PRO A 93 28.58 14.49 -6.04
N GLY A 94 29.13 14.05 -4.91
CA GLY A 94 28.93 14.71 -3.61
C GLY A 94 27.84 14.09 -2.74
N ASP A 95 26.99 13.21 -3.29
CA ASP A 95 26.01 12.48 -2.48
C ASP A 95 26.70 11.49 -1.53
N LYS A 96 26.15 11.38 -0.32
CA LYS A 96 26.69 10.49 0.71
C LYS A 96 25.99 9.14 0.67
N MET A 97 26.77 8.07 0.57
CA MET A 97 26.28 6.70 0.61
C MET A 97 26.89 5.93 1.79
N ALA A 98 26.17 4.91 2.26
CA ALA A 98 26.63 4.04 3.34
C ALA A 98 26.22 2.59 3.08
N GLY A 99 27.10 1.65 3.40
CA GLY A 99 26.80 0.22 3.42
C GLY A 99 26.36 -0.26 4.81
N ARG A 100 25.82 -1.49 4.85
CA ARG A 100 25.29 -2.12 6.06
C ARG A 100 26.37 -2.46 7.09
N HIS A 101 27.61 -2.59 6.64
CA HIS A 101 28.79 -2.89 7.47
C HIS A 101 29.51 -1.63 7.98
N GLY A 102 28.82 -0.48 8.02
CA GLY A 102 29.33 0.77 8.59
C GLY A 102 30.33 1.52 7.70
N ASN A 103 30.63 1.03 6.49
CA ASN A 103 31.39 1.77 5.49
C ASN A 103 30.55 2.95 4.98
N LYS A 104 31.11 4.16 5.05
CA LYS A 104 30.50 5.40 4.56
C LYS A 104 31.42 6.03 3.54
N GLY A 105 30.85 6.59 2.48
CA GLY A 105 31.58 7.24 1.39
C GLY A 105 30.76 8.37 0.77
N VAL A 106 31.43 9.21 0.01
CA VAL A 106 30.81 10.23 -0.84
C VAL A 106 31.04 9.81 -2.29
N VAL A 107 30.02 9.94 -3.14
CA VAL A 107 30.15 9.67 -4.58
C VAL A 107 31.19 10.63 -5.15
N SER A 108 32.30 10.10 -5.64
CA SER A 108 33.39 10.91 -6.22
C SER A 108 33.01 11.40 -7.60
N ASN A 109 32.87 10.49 -8.56
CA ASN A 109 32.52 10.75 -9.96
C ASN A 109 31.54 9.68 -10.47
N ILE A 110 30.74 10.03 -11.48
CA ILE A 110 29.90 9.09 -12.23
C ILE A 110 30.58 8.89 -13.59
N LEU A 111 31.00 7.66 -13.88
CA LEU A 111 31.71 7.32 -15.11
C LEU A 111 30.77 6.72 -16.16
N PRO A 112 31.01 6.99 -17.46
CA PRO A 112 30.42 6.22 -18.55
C PRO A 112 30.76 4.72 -18.44
N VAL A 113 29.87 3.88 -18.94
CA VAL A 113 29.95 2.41 -18.79
C VAL A 113 31.21 1.83 -19.46
N GLU A 114 31.65 2.43 -20.58
CA GLU A 114 32.84 2.04 -21.33
C GLU A 114 34.15 2.20 -20.56
N HIS A 115 34.16 3.01 -19.50
CA HIS A 115 35.34 3.22 -18.65
C HIS A 115 35.35 2.32 -17.41
N MET A 116 34.28 1.56 -17.15
CA MET A 116 34.20 0.67 -16.01
C MET A 116 34.94 -0.65 -16.29
N PRO A 117 35.62 -1.22 -15.28
CA PRO A 117 36.13 -2.58 -15.37
C PRO A 117 34.99 -3.56 -15.67
N HIS A 118 35.26 -4.55 -16.52
CA HIS A 118 34.29 -5.57 -16.92
C HIS A 118 34.85 -6.98 -16.72
N ASP A 119 33.94 -7.96 -16.61
CA ASP A 119 34.30 -9.37 -16.54
C ASP A 119 34.62 -9.97 -17.93
N ALA A 120 34.96 -11.25 -17.96
CA ALA A 120 35.29 -11.96 -19.21
C ALA A 120 34.10 -12.07 -20.18
N ASN A 121 32.87 -11.85 -19.71
CA ASN A 121 31.66 -11.84 -20.52
C ASN A 121 31.27 -10.42 -20.97
N GLY A 122 32.07 -9.41 -20.61
CA GLY A 122 31.83 -8.01 -20.94
C GLY A 122 30.85 -7.30 -20.01
N VAL A 123 30.48 -7.88 -18.87
CA VAL A 123 29.58 -7.27 -17.89
C VAL A 123 30.36 -6.23 -17.07
N PRO A 124 30.02 -4.93 -17.13
CA PRO A 124 30.68 -3.89 -16.36
C PRO A 124 30.29 -3.94 -14.87
N VAL A 125 31.19 -3.46 -14.01
CA VAL A 125 30.91 -3.28 -12.58
C VAL A 125 30.20 -1.94 -12.33
N ASP A 126 29.22 -1.90 -11.43
CA ASP A 126 28.48 -0.67 -11.12
C ASP A 126 29.21 0.26 -10.13
N VAL A 127 29.89 -0.31 -9.13
CA VAL A 127 30.53 0.45 -8.03
C VAL A 127 31.92 -0.11 -7.72
N VAL A 128 32.92 0.78 -7.64
CA VAL A 128 34.29 0.44 -7.23
C VAL A 128 34.56 0.98 -5.83
N LEU A 129 34.95 0.09 -4.91
CA LEU A 129 35.28 0.45 -3.53
C LEU A 129 36.78 0.30 -3.26
N ASN A 130 37.32 1.16 -2.39
CA ASN A 130 38.72 1.08 -1.99
C ASN A 130 38.94 -0.03 -0.94
N PRO A 131 39.81 -1.03 -1.19
CA PRO A 131 40.05 -2.14 -0.27
C PRO A 131 40.74 -1.73 1.05
N LEU A 132 41.47 -0.62 1.07
CA LEU A 132 42.19 -0.16 2.27
C LEU A 132 41.25 0.22 3.43
N GLY A 133 40.01 0.59 3.11
CA GLY A 133 38.98 0.88 4.10
C GLY A 133 38.50 -0.36 4.87
N VAL A 134 38.74 -1.56 4.32
CA VAL A 134 38.28 -2.82 4.90
C VAL A 134 39.21 -3.32 5.99
N SER A 135 40.52 -3.36 5.69
CA SER A 135 41.54 -3.85 6.62
C SER A 135 41.67 -2.94 7.84
N SER A 136 41.62 -1.62 7.64
CA SER A 136 41.76 -0.63 8.72
C SER A 136 40.61 -0.62 9.72
N ARG A 137 39.38 -0.93 9.27
CA ARG A 137 38.17 -0.91 10.12
C ARG A 137 37.73 -2.30 10.58
N MET A 138 38.46 -3.34 10.18
CA MET A 138 38.17 -4.75 10.50
C MET A 138 36.73 -5.18 10.18
N ASN A 139 36.08 -4.56 9.19
CA ASN A 139 34.72 -4.88 8.77
C ASN A 139 34.72 -5.97 7.68
N VAL A 140 35.24 -7.16 8.05
CA VAL A 140 35.36 -8.33 7.17
C VAL A 140 34.00 -8.82 6.64
N GLY A 141 32.91 -8.56 7.38
CA GLY A 141 31.55 -8.94 6.99
C GLY A 141 31.15 -8.47 5.59
N GLN A 142 31.63 -7.31 5.13
CA GLN A 142 31.32 -6.82 3.78
C GLN A 142 31.90 -7.70 2.67
N ILE A 143 33.06 -8.33 2.92
CA ILE A 143 33.68 -9.26 1.98
C ILE A 143 32.83 -10.53 1.92
N LEU A 144 32.41 -11.06 3.07
CA LEU A 144 31.55 -12.24 3.13
C LEU A 144 30.19 -11.98 2.45
N GLU A 145 29.58 -10.81 2.68
CA GLU A 145 28.35 -10.38 2.00
C GLU A 145 28.55 -10.33 0.49
N THR A 146 29.67 -9.78 0.02
CA THR A 146 29.99 -9.69 -1.42
C THR A 146 30.13 -11.09 -2.05
N HIS A 147 30.85 -12.01 -1.40
CA HIS A 147 31.01 -13.38 -1.92
C HIS A 147 29.69 -14.14 -1.96
N LEU A 148 28.89 -14.06 -0.90
CA LEU A 148 27.59 -14.70 -0.84
C LEU A 148 26.63 -14.11 -1.88
N GLY A 149 26.65 -12.78 -2.07
CA GLY A 149 25.87 -12.10 -3.09
C GLY A 149 26.22 -12.54 -4.50
N LEU A 150 27.52 -12.72 -4.80
CA LEU A 150 27.97 -13.22 -6.10
C LEU A 150 27.52 -14.66 -6.34
N ALA A 151 27.62 -15.53 -5.33
CA ALA A 151 27.14 -16.91 -5.42
C ALA A 151 25.62 -16.96 -5.64
N ALA A 152 24.85 -16.13 -4.92
CA ALA A 152 23.40 -16.03 -5.07
C ALA A 152 23.01 -15.53 -6.47
N LYS A 153 23.69 -14.52 -7.00
CA LYS A 153 23.48 -14.03 -8.37
C LYS A 153 23.72 -15.14 -9.40
N GLY A 154 24.83 -15.89 -9.26
CA GLY A 154 25.13 -17.01 -10.15
C GLY A 154 24.09 -18.14 -10.09
N LEU A 155 23.56 -18.45 -8.91
CA LEU A 155 22.44 -19.41 -8.77
C LEU A 155 21.16 -18.89 -9.44
N GLY A 156 20.85 -17.59 -9.29
CA GLY A 156 19.72 -16.97 -9.98
C GLY A 156 19.84 -17.07 -11.51
N GLU A 157 21.02 -16.76 -12.05
CA GLU A 157 21.29 -16.89 -13.50
C GLU A 157 21.20 -18.34 -14.00
N GLN A 158 21.46 -19.33 -13.15
CA GLN A 158 21.26 -20.74 -13.50
C GLN A 158 19.79 -21.11 -13.56
N ILE A 159 18.99 -20.62 -12.60
CA ILE A 159 17.55 -20.85 -12.55
C ILE A 159 16.87 -20.21 -13.76
N ASP A 160 17.25 -18.98 -14.12
CA ASP A 160 16.67 -18.28 -15.27
C ASP A 160 16.96 -18.97 -16.62
N LYS A 161 17.95 -19.87 -16.66
CA LYS A 161 18.32 -20.66 -17.85
C LYS A 161 17.64 -22.03 -17.90
N MET A 162 17.02 -22.48 -16.80
CA MET A 162 16.26 -23.74 -16.74
C MET A 162 14.85 -23.54 -17.28
#